data_AF-A0A2N5ZQM4-F1
#
_entry.id   AF-A0A2N5ZQM4-F1
#
_cell.length_a   1.000
_cell.length_b   1.000
_cell.length_c   1.000
_cell.angle_alpha   90.00
_cell.angle_beta   90.00
_cell.angle_gamma   90.00
#
_symmetry.space_group_name_H-M   'P 1'
#
loop_
_entity.id
_entity.type
_entity.pdbx_description
1 polymer ?
#
loop_
_entity_poly.entity_id
_entity_poly.type
_entity_poly.pdbx_seq_one_letter_code
_entity_poly.pdbx_strand_id
1 'polypeptide(L)'
;MTQNIKNKEYELNKLWAKIENEPTDGDSLCYIIKNAPHLRDKAWKKLIEGEYTNNDLRYVVENINELREEAWEILRQEDLSNYELKNIIEYCPEIADEAWKILLKQKPTNYELREIARYSSDHKKDAWKKLRKNKPSTADLVYIMRFVPELVEDAWKIFLKNHPDSDDYLDVMKFVDDKSIDAWKKFIELEPDNKKIIELIVDSEKFRHDAWVKLLSHKPENNEIAMVMRDVPSLRKEAWSRLLDNNVRNDDLRFIISQVKDYSYEAWKVLAARQPTNYDLCHVIKDSEEYRKNAWDMLKNNKPTKDDIHFVMKFVPEFRDRAEKLLAETDFDTMNKIINIIK
;
A
#
# COMPACT_ATOMS: atom_id res chain seq x y z
N MET A 1 18.05 -12.68 -37.43
CA MET A 1 18.67 -11.58 -36.65
C MET A 1 19.12 -10.43 -37.55
N THR A 2 19.82 -10.71 -38.66
CA THR A 2 20.33 -9.70 -39.62
C THR A 2 19.26 -8.83 -40.27
N GLN A 3 18.07 -9.37 -40.56
CA GLN A 3 16.97 -8.59 -41.16
C GLN A 3 16.39 -7.54 -40.20
N ASN A 4 16.36 -7.84 -38.90
CA ASN A 4 15.79 -6.93 -37.90
C ASN A 4 16.72 -5.73 -37.65
N ILE A 5 18.04 -5.94 -37.71
CA ILE A 5 19.05 -4.87 -37.60
C ILE A 5 18.95 -3.92 -38.81
N LYS A 6 18.89 -4.48 -40.02
CA LYS A 6 18.75 -3.67 -41.25
C LYS A 6 17.45 -2.86 -41.29
N ASN A 7 16.35 -3.44 -40.81
CA ASN A 7 15.09 -2.71 -40.70
C ASN A 7 15.18 -1.56 -39.69
N LYS A 8 15.81 -1.78 -38.52
CA LYS A 8 16.00 -0.72 -37.52
C LYS A 8 16.88 0.42 -38.06
N GLU A 9 17.96 0.08 -38.75
CA GLU A 9 18.87 1.07 -39.36
C GLU A 9 18.17 1.88 -40.46
N TYR A 10 17.34 1.22 -41.29
CA TYR A 10 16.51 1.90 -42.28
C TYR A 10 15.54 2.91 -41.65
N GLU A 11 14.83 2.52 -40.58
CA GLU A 11 13.92 3.43 -39.87
C GLU A 11 14.65 4.61 -39.23
N LEU A 12 15.85 4.40 -38.67
CA LEU A 12 16.68 5.48 -38.11
C LEU A 12 17.15 6.46 -39.18
N ASN A 13 17.57 5.96 -40.35
CA ASN A 13 17.96 6.82 -41.48
C ASN A 13 16.77 7.60 -42.04
N LYS A 14 15.59 6.97 -42.11
CA LYS A 14 14.35 7.62 -42.54
C LYS A 14 13.92 8.72 -41.55
N LEU A 15 14.01 8.44 -40.26
CA LEU A 15 13.74 9.42 -39.21
C LEU A 15 14.73 10.60 -39.32
N TRP A 16 16.03 10.33 -39.48
CA TRP A 16 17.03 11.37 -39.69
C TRP A 16 16.73 12.26 -40.90
N ALA A 17 16.40 11.68 -42.05
CA ALA A 17 16.07 12.45 -43.25
C ALA A 17 14.88 13.40 -43.04
N LYS A 18 13.92 13.03 -42.19
CA LYS A 18 12.83 13.93 -41.78
C LYS A 18 13.35 15.07 -40.89
N ILE A 19 14.11 14.72 -39.86
CA ILE A 19 14.68 15.66 -38.89
C ILE A 19 15.59 16.69 -39.55
N GLU A 20 16.37 16.27 -40.56
CA GLU A 20 17.31 17.14 -41.25
C GLU A 20 16.62 18.35 -41.91
N ASN A 21 15.38 18.18 -42.37
CA ASN A 21 14.64 19.16 -43.16
C ASN A 21 13.52 19.89 -42.40
N GLU A 22 13.23 19.54 -41.15
CA GLU A 22 12.12 20.09 -40.37
C GLU A 22 12.57 20.50 -38.95
N PRO A 23 11.97 21.53 -38.32
CA PRO A 23 12.10 21.76 -36.89
C PRO A 23 11.71 20.50 -36.12
N THR A 24 12.54 20.07 -35.19
CA THR A 24 12.42 18.78 -34.52
C THR A 24 12.63 18.96 -33.02
N ASP A 25 11.91 18.17 -32.22
CA ASP A 25 12.07 18.09 -30.77
C ASP A 25 13.38 17.41 -30.33
N GLY A 26 13.89 17.79 -29.16
CA GLY A 26 15.09 17.22 -28.57
C GLY A 26 15.04 15.70 -28.37
N ASP A 27 13.85 15.14 -28.06
CA ASP A 27 13.66 13.70 -27.86
C ASP A 27 14.03 12.89 -29.11
N SER A 28 13.59 13.34 -30.28
CA SER A 28 13.89 12.70 -31.56
C SER A 28 15.38 12.72 -31.88
N LEU A 29 16.06 13.83 -31.57
CA LEU A 29 17.52 13.94 -31.73
C LEU A 29 18.26 13.03 -30.74
N CYS A 30 17.88 13.04 -29.47
CA CYS A 30 18.41 12.14 -28.44
C CYS A 30 18.25 10.67 -28.82
N TYR A 31 17.10 10.30 -29.41
CA TYR A 31 16.85 8.95 -29.89
C TYR A 31 17.81 8.54 -31.01
N ILE A 32 18.08 9.42 -31.97
CA ILE A 32 19.07 9.19 -33.04
C ILE A 32 20.49 9.09 -32.44
N ILE A 33 20.89 10.02 -31.57
CA ILE A 33 22.21 10.03 -30.91
C ILE A 33 22.48 8.67 -30.22
N LYS A 34 21.49 8.13 -29.52
CA LYS A 34 21.58 6.85 -28.83
C LYS A 34 21.61 5.64 -29.75
N ASN A 35 20.76 5.62 -30.78
CA ASN A 35 20.49 4.41 -31.55
C ASN A 35 21.22 4.33 -32.89
N ALA A 36 21.77 5.42 -33.41
CA ALA A 36 22.43 5.48 -34.72
C ALA A 36 23.87 6.05 -34.60
N PRO A 37 24.87 5.22 -34.22
CA PRO A 37 26.26 5.67 -34.07
C PRO A 37 26.81 6.40 -35.29
N HIS A 38 26.42 6.01 -36.50
CA HIS A 38 26.87 6.64 -37.76
C HIS A 38 26.25 8.01 -38.03
N LEU A 39 25.18 8.38 -37.33
CA LEU A 39 24.52 9.70 -37.43
C LEU A 39 24.76 10.55 -36.17
N ARG A 40 25.39 9.99 -35.15
CA ARG A 40 25.49 10.57 -33.81
C ARG A 40 26.05 11.97 -33.83
N ASP A 41 27.19 12.19 -34.46
CA ASP A 41 27.87 13.50 -34.46
C ASP A 41 27.03 14.57 -35.16
N LYS A 42 26.30 14.19 -36.22
CA LYS A 42 25.40 15.10 -36.93
C LYS A 42 24.19 15.46 -36.07
N ALA A 43 23.60 14.46 -35.40
CA ALA A 43 22.45 14.66 -34.53
C ALA A 43 22.81 15.46 -33.29
N TRP A 44 23.97 15.18 -32.69
CA TRP A 44 24.54 15.95 -31.59
C TRP A 44 24.73 17.41 -31.97
N LYS A 45 25.41 17.68 -33.10
CA LYS A 45 25.61 19.03 -33.61
C LYS A 45 24.28 19.76 -33.82
N LYS A 46 23.29 19.10 -34.42
CA LYS A 46 21.96 19.69 -34.64
C LYS A 46 21.21 19.95 -33.33
N LEU A 47 21.40 19.13 -32.29
CA LEU A 47 20.81 19.35 -30.97
C LEU A 47 21.40 20.59 -30.30
N ILE A 48 22.73 20.75 -30.29
CA ILE A 48 23.40 21.88 -29.62
C ILE A 48 23.28 23.20 -30.39
N GLU A 49 23.07 23.16 -31.71
CA GLU A 49 22.78 24.35 -32.53
C GLU A 49 21.30 24.77 -32.48
N GLY A 50 20.42 23.89 -31.99
CA GLY A 50 18.98 24.11 -31.88
C GLY A 50 18.53 24.55 -30.49
N GLU A 51 17.21 24.53 -30.28
CA GLU A 51 16.63 24.64 -28.94
C GLU A 51 16.68 23.26 -28.26
N TYR A 52 17.39 23.18 -27.13
CA TYR A 52 17.45 21.99 -26.28
C TYR A 52 16.97 22.32 -24.87
N THR A 53 16.61 21.28 -24.12
CA THR A 53 16.30 21.34 -22.70
C THR A 53 17.41 20.68 -21.87
N ASN A 54 17.45 20.97 -20.56
CA ASN A 54 18.33 20.26 -19.63
C ASN A 54 18.09 18.75 -19.64
N ASN A 55 16.85 18.31 -19.88
CA ASN A 55 16.52 16.88 -20.00
C ASN A 55 17.19 16.23 -21.22
N ASP A 56 17.27 16.94 -22.36
CA ASP A 56 17.93 16.44 -23.56
C ASP A 56 19.43 16.23 -23.31
N LEU A 57 20.09 17.24 -22.76
CA LEU A 57 21.50 17.16 -22.40
C LEU A 57 21.76 16.11 -21.31
N ARG A 58 20.91 16.03 -20.27
CA ARG A 58 21.00 14.99 -19.23
C ARG A 58 20.88 13.60 -19.84
N TYR A 59 19.97 13.41 -20.80
CA TYR A 59 19.82 12.13 -21.49
C TYR A 59 21.10 11.71 -22.20
N VAL A 60 21.76 12.66 -22.90
CA VAL A 60 23.05 12.42 -23.57
C VAL A 60 24.12 12.06 -22.54
N VAL A 61 24.24 12.83 -21.46
CA VAL A 61 25.17 12.58 -20.34
C VAL A 61 24.96 11.17 -19.76
N GLU A 62 23.73 10.79 -19.44
CA GLU A 62 23.42 9.49 -18.82
C GLU A 62 23.68 8.31 -19.77
N ASN A 63 23.42 8.45 -21.07
CA ASN A 63 23.31 7.32 -21.98
C ASN A 63 24.47 7.17 -22.98
N ILE A 64 25.27 8.22 -23.21
CA ILE A 64 26.20 8.29 -24.34
C ILE A 64 27.62 8.61 -23.84
N ASN A 65 28.40 7.56 -23.57
CA ASN A 65 29.76 7.71 -23.03
C ASN A 65 30.64 8.63 -23.88
N GLU A 66 30.53 8.55 -25.21
CA GLU A 66 31.41 9.30 -26.13
C GLU A 66 31.14 10.80 -26.15
N LEU A 67 29.93 11.23 -25.79
CA LEU A 67 29.53 12.64 -25.77
C LEU A 67 29.39 13.19 -24.34
N ARG A 68 29.61 12.34 -23.33
CA ARG A 68 29.27 12.66 -21.94
C ARG A 68 29.98 13.89 -21.43
N GLU A 69 31.30 13.98 -21.59
CA GLU A 69 32.08 15.11 -21.10
C GLU A 69 31.66 16.41 -21.78
N GLU A 70 31.47 16.39 -23.10
CA GLU A 70 31.03 17.56 -23.87
C GLU A 70 29.62 18.00 -23.46
N ALA A 71 28.67 17.05 -23.36
CA ALA A 71 27.32 17.34 -22.93
C ALA A 71 27.27 17.84 -21.48
N TRP A 72 28.14 17.32 -20.60
CA TRP A 72 28.27 17.79 -19.22
C TRP A 72 28.82 19.21 -19.15
N GLU A 73 29.81 19.56 -19.96
CA GLU A 73 30.38 20.91 -20.00
C GLU A 73 29.36 21.97 -20.40
N ILE A 74 28.42 21.62 -21.29
CA ILE A 74 27.28 22.48 -21.63
C ILE A 74 26.28 22.49 -20.47
N LEU A 75 25.83 21.31 -20.04
CA LEU A 75 24.77 21.17 -19.03
C LEU A 75 25.11 21.83 -17.70
N ARG A 76 26.37 21.79 -17.26
CA ARG A 76 26.78 22.37 -15.97
C ARG A 76 26.81 23.90 -15.95
N GLN A 77 26.67 24.55 -17.10
CA GLN A 77 26.55 26.00 -17.23
C GLN A 77 25.10 26.47 -17.07
N GLU A 78 24.15 25.55 -17.16
CA GLU A 78 22.72 25.80 -16.99
C GLU A 78 22.30 25.78 -15.52
N ASP A 79 21.08 26.25 -15.25
CA ASP A 79 20.46 26.15 -13.93
C ASP A 79 19.88 24.74 -13.71
N LEU A 80 20.70 23.86 -13.13
CA LEU A 80 20.33 22.47 -12.84
C LEU A 80 19.52 22.35 -11.55
N SER A 81 18.45 21.58 -11.60
CA SER A 81 17.71 21.17 -10.41
C SER A 81 18.49 20.13 -9.60
N ASN A 82 18.20 20.07 -8.28
CA ASN A 82 18.71 19.00 -7.42
C ASN A 82 18.37 17.59 -7.95
N TYR A 83 17.21 17.43 -8.58
CA TYR A 83 16.78 16.14 -9.17
C TYR A 83 17.70 15.72 -10.31
N GLU A 84 18.04 16.65 -11.20
CA GLU A 84 18.96 16.38 -12.32
C GLU A 84 20.36 16.07 -11.81
N LEU A 85 20.88 16.86 -10.86
CA LEU A 85 22.18 16.61 -10.25
C LEU A 85 22.23 15.25 -9.55
N LYS A 86 21.16 14.87 -8.84
CA LYS A 86 21.03 13.57 -8.18
C LYS A 86 21.17 12.43 -9.18
N ASN A 87 20.47 12.50 -10.31
CA ASN A 87 20.54 11.48 -11.35
C ASN A 87 21.94 11.40 -11.97
N ILE A 88 22.60 12.54 -12.20
CA ILE A 88 23.97 12.55 -12.73
C ILE A 88 24.94 11.88 -11.74
N ILE A 89 24.82 12.16 -10.44
CA ILE A 89 25.65 11.53 -9.39
C ILE A 89 25.42 10.01 -9.32
N GLU A 90 24.19 9.55 -9.59
CA GLU A 90 23.81 8.14 -9.57
C GLU A 90 24.30 7.38 -10.80
N TYR A 91 24.14 7.95 -11.99
CA TYR A 91 24.35 7.22 -13.26
C TYR A 91 25.70 7.49 -13.93
N CYS A 92 26.41 8.57 -13.56
CA CYS A 92 27.63 9.02 -14.24
C CYS A 92 28.80 9.17 -13.26
N PRO A 93 29.45 8.07 -12.84
CA PRO A 93 30.46 8.09 -11.77
C PRO A 93 31.66 9.00 -12.08
N GLU A 94 32.08 9.10 -13.34
CA GLU A 94 33.19 9.95 -13.79
C GLU A 94 32.98 11.45 -13.57
N ILE A 95 31.73 11.94 -13.55
CA ILE A 95 31.40 13.36 -13.32
C ILE A 95 30.65 13.59 -12.00
N ALA A 96 30.40 12.51 -11.25
CA ALA A 96 29.63 12.54 -10.01
C ALA A 96 30.23 13.52 -8.98
N ASP A 97 31.55 13.61 -8.89
CA ASP A 97 32.26 14.53 -7.98
C ASP A 97 31.95 16.00 -8.26
N GLU A 98 31.81 16.37 -9.54
CA GLU A 98 31.47 17.73 -9.93
C GLU A 98 29.99 18.03 -9.67
N ALA A 99 29.12 17.12 -10.09
CA ALA A 99 27.68 17.23 -9.84
C ALA A 99 27.37 17.28 -8.33
N TRP A 100 28.08 16.52 -7.51
CA TRP A 100 27.97 16.56 -6.05
C TRP A 100 28.36 17.92 -5.47
N LYS A 101 29.45 18.53 -5.96
CA LYS A 101 29.85 19.89 -5.53
C LYS A 101 28.79 20.93 -5.88
N ILE A 102 28.15 20.82 -7.04
CA ILE A 102 27.06 21.71 -7.44
C ILE A 102 25.84 21.50 -6.54
N LEU A 103 25.43 20.24 -6.35
CA LEU A 103 24.30 19.88 -5.49
C LEU A 103 24.48 20.43 -4.07
N LEU A 104 25.68 20.27 -3.48
CA LEU A 104 25.97 20.79 -2.15
C LEU A 104 25.86 22.32 -2.04
N LYS A 105 26.18 23.06 -3.10
CA LYS A 105 25.99 24.53 -3.12
C LYS A 105 24.51 24.90 -3.15
N GLN A 106 23.67 24.05 -3.76
CA GLN A 106 22.22 24.22 -3.81
C GLN A 106 21.48 23.81 -2.52
N LYS A 107 22.21 23.37 -1.49
CA LYS A 107 21.68 22.98 -0.17
C LYS A 107 20.63 21.85 -0.30
N PRO A 108 21.06 20.61 -0.55
CA PRO A 108 20.14 19.50 -0.78
C PRO A 108 19.30 19.20 0.47
N THR A 109 18.07 18.79 0.22
CA THR A 109 17.10 18.28 1.19
C THR A 109 17.51 16.92 1.75
N ASN A 110 16.86 16.49 2.83
CA ASN A 110 17.08 15.15 3.39
C ASN A 110 16.71 14.03 2.38
N TYR A 111 15.71 14.27 1.53
CA TYR A 111 15.33 13.34 0.47
C TYR A 111 16.47 13.13 -0.53
N GLU A 112 17.08 14.20 -1.04
CA GLU A 112 18.21 14.06 -1.95
C GLU A 112 19.42 13.41 -1.26
N LEU A 113 19.72 13.80 -0.02
CA LEU A 113 20.85 13.24 0.72
C LEU A 113 20.70 11.74 1.01
N ARG A 114 19.49 11.25 1.34
CA ARG A 114 19.26 9.82 1.56
C ARG A 114 19.32 9.01 0.27
N GLU A 115 18.91 9.59 -0.86
CA GLU A 115 19.04 8.96 -2.18
C GLU A 115 20.50 8.84 -2.59
N ILE A 116 21.30 9.91 -2.44
CA ILE A 116 22.74 9.85 -2.71
C ILE A 116 23.43 8.83 -1.79
N ALA A 117 23.05 8.77 -0.51
CA ALA A 117 23.57 7.77 0.42
C ALA A 117 23.25 6.32 -0.02
N ARG A 118 22.12 6.11 -0.69
CA ARG A 118 21.74 4.80 -1.21
C ARG A 118 22.49 4.43 -2.49
N TYR A 119 22.50 5.31 -3.48
CA TYR A 119 22.88 4.94 -4.84
C TYR A 119 24.32 5.30 -5.23
N SER A 120 24.95 6.29 -4.58
CA SER A 120 26.32 6.70 -4.93
C SER A 120 27.34 6.08 -3.98
N SER A 121 28.17 5.16 -4.47
CA SER A 121 29.24 4.54 -3.66
C SER A 121 30.21 5.58 -3.09
N ASP A 122 30.60 6.54 -3.92
CA ASP A 122 31.70 7.45 -3.64
C ASP A 122 31.25 8.58 -2.69
N HIS A 123 30.00 9.00 -2.84
CA HIS A 123 29.41 10.09 -2.05
C HIS A 123 28.66 9.61 -0.82
N LYS A 124 28.42 8.30 -0.67
CA LYS A 124 27.59 7.72 0.40
C LYS A 124 27.90 8.25 1.80
N LYS A 125 29.18 8.18 2.19
CA LYS A 125 29.61 8.57 3.54
C LYS A 125 29.48 10.07 3.78
N ASP A 126 29.76 10.89 2.77
CA ASP A 126 29.61 12.35 2.90
C ASP A 126 28.12 12.75 2.91
N ALA A 127 27.31 12.18 2.02
CA ALA A 127 25.87 12.38 2.00
C ALA A 127 25.22 12.00 3.34
N TRP A 128 25.58 10.84 3.91
CA TRP A 128 25.15 10.47 5.26
C TRP A 128 25.59 11.49 6.32
N LYS A 129 26.85 11.92 6.29
CA LYS A 129 27.37 12.93 7.22
C LYS A 129 26.59 14.24 7.14
N LYS A 130 26.18 14.67 5.94
CA LYS A 130 25.36 15.86 5.71
C LYS A 130 23.93 15.64 6.21
N LEU A 131 23.33 14.50 5.88
CA LEU A 131 21.97 14.13 6.31
C LEU A 131 21.85 14.20 7.83
N ARG A 132 22.78 13.59 8.58
CA ARG A 132 22.80 13.65 10.05
C ARG A 132 22.82 15.07 10.60
N LYS A 133 23.57 15.98 9.96
CA LYS A 133 23.64 17.39 10.37
C LYS A 133 22.34 18.12 10.09
N ASN A 134 21.60 17.69 9.07
CA ASN A 134 20.31 18.26 8.69
C ASN A 134 19.11 17.69 9.48
N LYS A 135 19.36 16.98 10.59
CA LYS A 135 18.32 16.42 11.49
C LYS A 135 17.30 15.58 10.69
N PRO A 136 17.69 14.37 10.26
CA PRO A 136 16.82 13.52 9.45
C PRO A 136 15.55 13.17 10.21
N SER A 137 14.43 12.98 9.50
CA SER A 137 13.21 12.43 10.07
C SER A 137 13.37 10.95 10.42
N THR A 138 12.47 10.39 11.22
CA THR A 138 12.40 8.94 11.47
C THR A 138 12.22 8.16 10.17
N ALA A 139 11.38 8.63 9.25
CA ALA A 139 11.21 8.05 7.91
C ALA A 139 12.52 8.06 7.08
N ASP A 140 13.31 9.13 7.13
CA ASP A 140 14.64 9.17 6.48
C ASP A 140 15.57 8.11 7.08
N LEU A 141 15.53 7.92 8.39
CA LEU A 141 16.38 6.96 9.10
C LEU A 141 15.94 5.51 8.82
N VAL A 142 14.63 5.23 8.76
CA VAL A 142 14.11 3.93 8.30
C VAL A 142 14.56 3.65 6.88
N TYR A 143 14.49 4.65 6.00
CA TYR A 143 14.96 4.50 4.62
C TYR A 143 16.45 4.11 4.56
N ILE A 144 17.30 4.79 5.33
CA ILE A 144 18.73 4.47 5.41
C ILE A 144 18.95 3.07 5.98
N MET A 145 18.26 2.68 7.06
CA MET A 145 18.39 1.34 7.64
C MET A 145 17.93 0.25 6.66
N ARG A 146 16.90 0.51 5.87
CA ARG A 146 16.38 -0.44 4.88
C ARG A 146 17.33 -0.66 3.71
N PHE A 147 17.93 0.41 3.20
CA PHE A 147 18.63 0.38 1.91
C PHE A 147 20.15 0.52 1.99
N VAL A 148 20.71 0.85 3.15
CA VAL A 148 22.15 1.07 3.31
C VAL A 148 22.67 0.28 4.52
N PRO A 149 22.91 -1.04 4.36
CA PRO A 149 23.23 -1.96 5.46
C PRO A 149 24.39 -1.50 6.34
N GLU A 150 25.43 -0.92 5.75
CA GLU A 150 26.62 -0.45 6.49
C GLU A 150 26.36 0.77 7.39
N LEU A 151 25.20 1.44 7.24
CA LEU A 151 24.79 2.59 8.04
C LEU A 151 23.73 2.25 9.10
N VAL A 152 23.22 1.02 9.13
CA VAL A 152 22.10 0.60 10.00
C VAL A 152 22.34 0.96 11.46
N GLU A 153 23.51 0.62 12.01
CA GLU A 153 23.81 0.87 13.43
C GLU A 153 23.87 2.35 13.79
N ASP A 154 24.39 3.21 12.90
CA ASP A 154 24.46 4.65 13.14
C ASP A 154 23.07 5.29 12.97
N ALA A 155 22.32 4.88 11.94
CA ALA A 155 20.97 5.35 11.70
C ALA A 155 20.01 4.96 12.85
N TRP A 156 20.11 3.73 13.36
CA TRP A 156 19.33 3.26 14.51
C TRP A 156 19.58 4.08 15.77
N LYS A 157 20.84 4.43 16.06
CA LYS A 157 21.19 5.27 17.22
C LYS A 157 20.59 6.67 17.12
N ILE A 158 20.49 7.22 15.92
CA ILE A 158 19.88 8.53 15.70
C ILE A 158 18.36 8.41 15.75
N PHE A 159 17.81 7.34 15.19
CA PHE A 159 16.38 7.04 15.19
C PHE A 159 15.85 7.03 16.63
N LEU A 160 16.50 6.29 17.54
CA LEU A 160 16.11 6.25 18.95
C LEU A 160 16.19 7.62 19.66
N LYS A 161 17.11 8.51 19.23
CA LYS A 161 17.24 9.87 19.79
C LYS A 161 16.18 10.83 19.26
N ASN A 162 15.54 10.49 18.14
CA ASN A 162 14.53 11.33 17.50
C ASN A 162 13.12 11.10 18.07
N HIS A 163 12.99 10.41 19.21
CA HIS A 163 11.71 10.13 19.87
C HIS A 163 10.65 9.51 18.93
N PRO A 164 10.98 8.35 18.32
CA PRO A 164 10.09 7.68 17.38
C PRO A 164 8.81 7.21 18.08
N ASP A 165 7.70 7.25 17.36
CA ASP A 165 6.40 6.78 17.83
C ASP A 165 6.14 5.31 17.44
N SER A 166 4.93 4.82 17.71
CA SER A 166 4.54 3.45 17.39
C SER A 166 4.58 3.15 15.89
N ASP A 167 4.29 4.14 15.04
CA ASP A 167 4.22 3.98 13.58
C ASP A 167 5.64 3.90 13.01
N ASP A 168 6.54 4.71 13.53
CA ASP A 168 7.95 4.63 13.22
C ASP A 168 8.53 3.23 13.54
N TYR A 169 8.17 2.64 14.69
CA TYR A 169 8.62 1.28 15.02
C TYR A 169 7.95 0.19 14.17
N LEU A 170 6.70 0.37 13.76
CA LEU A 170 6.02 -0.53 12.81
C LEU A 170 6.76 -0.55 11.47
N ASP A 171 7.15 0.61 10.97
CA ASP A 171 7.94 0.72 9.74
C ASP A 171 9.29 -0.01 9.85
N VAL A 172 9.97 0.10 11.00
CA VAL A 172 11.22 -0.65 11.24
C VAL A 172 10.96 -2.17 11.27
N MET A 173 9.91 -2.63 11.95
CA MET A 173 9.55 -4.05 11.99
C MET A 173 9.19 -4.61 10.62
N LYS A 174 8.59 -3.79 9.75
CA LYS A 174 8.15 -4.18 8.40
C LYS A 174 9.28 -4.19 7.38
N PHE A 175 10.27 -3.30 7.53
CA PHE A 175 11.24 -3.05 6.47
C PHE A 175 12.71 -3.26 6.85
N VAL A 176 13.04 -3.44 8.13
CA VAL A 176 14.42 -3.54 8.62
C VAL A 176 14.59 -4.79 9.48
N ASP A 177 14.88 -5.91 8.83
CA ASP A 177 14.97 -7.23 9.48
C ASP A 177 15.95 -7.24 10.67
N ASP A 178 17.13 -6.65 10.51
CA ASP A 178 18.19 -6.61 11.53
C ASP A 178 17.78 -5.87 12.81
N LYS A 179 16.87 -4.91 12.72
CA LYS A 179 16.37 -4.11 13.86
C LYS A 179 14.96 -4.44 14.28
N SER A 180 14.26 -5.30 13.55
CA SER A 180 12.86 -5.64 13.81
C SER A 180 12.60 -6.15 15.23
N ILE A 181 13.47 -6.99 15.82
CA ILE A 181 13.30 -7.49 17.19
C ILE A 181 13.47 -6.37 18.24
N ASP A 182 14.43 -5.46 18.02
CA ASP A 182 14.63 -4.33 18.93
C ASP A 182 13.52 -3.29 18.79
N ALA A 183 13.03 -3.08 17.56
CA ALA A 183 11.85 -2.25 17.29
C ALA A 183 10.60 -2.81 17.96
N TRP A 184 10.39 -4.14 17.93
CA TRP A 184 9.29 -4.78 18.66
C TRP A 184 9.34 -4.49 20.16
N LYS A 185 10.51 -4.62 20.79
CA LYS A 185 10.68 -4.32 22.23
C LYS A 185 10.33 -2.86 22.54
N LYS A 186 10.74 -1.92 21.68
CA LYS A 186 10.41 -0.51 21.86
C LYS A 186 8.97 -0.19 21.56
N PHE A 187 8.38 -0.82 20.55
CA PHE A 187 6.97 -0.71 20.22
C PHE A 187 6.08 -1.11 21.42
N ILE A 188 6.36 -2.24 22.08
CA ILE A 188 5.58 -2.65 23.26
C ILE A 188 5.78 -1.76 24.48
N GLU A 189 6.99 -1.18 24.66
CA GLU A 189 7.27 -0.20 25.74
C GLU A 189 6.42 1.08 25.59
N LEU A 190 5.98 1.42 24.37
CA LEU A 190 5.11 2.57 24.11
C LEU A 190 3.63 2.31 24.45
N GLU A 191 3.24 1.08 24.82
CA GLU A 191 1.85 0.71 25.06
C GLU A 191 0.92 1.11 23.89
N PRO A 192 1.13 0.54 22.70
CA PRO A 192 0.42 0.93 21.49
C PRO A 192 -1.05 0.53 21.56
N ASP A 193 -1.90 1.25 20.86
CA ASP A 193 -3.33 0.91 20.83
C ASP A 193 -3.59 -0.44 20.13
N ASN A 194 -4.79 -0.98 20.36
CA ASN A 194 -5.19 -2.27 19.81
C ASN A 194 -5.20 -2.27 18.28
N LYS A 195 -5.50 -1.13 17.63
CA LYS A 195 -5.52 -1.02 16.17
C LYS A 195 -4.13 -1.29 15.60
N LYS A 196 -3.08 -0.71 16.20
CA LYS A 196 -1.68 -0.92 15.81
C LYS A 196 -1.20 -2.34 16.08
N ILE A 197 -1.64 -2.94 17.19
CA ILE A 197 -1.32 -4.35 17.49
C ILE A 197 -2.01 -5.29 16.48
N ILE A 198 -3.26 -5.03 16.12
CA ILE A 198 -4.00 -5.82 15.11
C ILE A 198 -3.33 -5.69 13.74
N GLU A 199 -2.92 -4.49 13.34
CA GLU A 199 -2.16 -4.27 12.10
C GLU A 199 -0.92 -5.18 12.05
N LEU A 200 -0.16 -5.26 13.15
CA LEU A 200 1.01 -6.13 13.23
C LEU A 200 0.68 -7.63 13.19
N ILE A 201 -0.41 -8.05 13.85
CA ILE A 201 -0.91 -9.45 13.82
C ILE A 201 -1.22 -9.90 12.38
N VAL A 202 -1.81 -9.00 11.60
CA VAL A 202 -2.20 -9.25 10.20
C VAL A 202 -0.96 -9.22 9.29
N ASP A 203 -0.16 -8.17 9.37
CA ASP A 203 0.93 -7.91 8.41
C ASP A 203 2.20 -8.70 8.67
N SER A 204 2.45 -9.15 9.92
CA SER A 204 3.73 -9.78 10.29
C SER A 204 3.56 -11.15 10.91
N GLU A 205 3.82 -12.19 10.12
CA GLU A 205 3.89 -13.57 10.63
C GLU A 205 4.93 -13.74 11.74
N LYS A 206 6.06 -13.03 11.63
CA LYS A 206 7.16 -13.06 12.59
C LYS A 206 6.74 -12.62 14.00
N PHE A 207 5.92 -11.57 14.10
CA PHE A 207 5.48 -11.01 15.39
C PHE A 207 4.06 -11.44 15.78
N ARG A 208 3.35 -12.15 14.91
CA ARG A 208 1.93 -12.48 15.04
C ARG A 208 1.56 -13.05 16.41
N HIS A 209 2.31 -14.04 16.90
CA HIS A 209 2.00 -14.69 18.17
C HIS A 209 2.19 -13.74 19.36
N ASP A 210 3.33 -13.05 19.43
CA ASP A 210 3.64 -12.12 20.51
C ASP A 210 2.68 -10.91 20.50
N ALA A 211 2.34 -10.41 19.31
CA ALA A 211 1.36 -9.36 19.13
C ALA A 211 -0.06 -9.80 19.54
N TRP A 212 -0.45 -11.04 19.21
CA TRP A 212 -1.71 -11.62 19.68
C TRP A 212 -1.77 -11.71 21.21
N VAL A 213 -0.70 -12.19 21.86
CA VAL A 213 -0.61 -12.25 23.32
C VAL A 213 -0.70 -10.84 23.93
N LYS A 214 -0.02 -9.86 23.35
CA LYS A 214 -0.09 -8.46 23.79
C LYS A 214 -1.50 -7.89 23.62
N LEU A 215 -2.16 -8.11 22.48
CA LEU A 215 -3.54 -7.69 22.25
C LEU A 215 -4.47 -8.26 23.33
N LEU A 216 -4.38 -9.56 23.63
CA LEU A 216 -5.19 -10.18 24.67
C LEU A 216 -4.97 -9.56 26.06
N SER A 217 -3.75 -9.13 26.37
CA SER A 217 -3.46 -8.44 27.63
C SER A 217 -4.16 -7.08 27.76
N HIS A 218 -4.53 -6.45 26.64
CA HIS A 218 -5.28 -5.21 26.59
C HIS A 218 -6.80 -5.41 26.74
N LYS A 219 -7.27 -6.66 26.87
CA LYS A 219 -8.70 -7.01 26.95
C LYS A 219 -9.47 -6.48 25.72
N PRO A 220 -9.17 -7.01 24.53
CA PRO A 220 -9.72 -6.50 23.28
C PRO A 220 -11.23 -6.73 23.23
N GLU A 221 -11.92 -5.83 22.53
CA GLU A 221 -13.35 -5.95 22.28
C GLU A 221 -13.65 -7.07 21.27
N ASN A 222 -14.91 -7.53 21.22
CA ASN A 222 -15.31 -8.63 20.35
C ASN A 222 -15.10 -8.34 18.86
N ASN A 223 -15.29 -7.09 18.43
CA ASN A 223 -15.01 -6.65 17.07
C ASN A 223 -13.52 -6.78 16.72
N GLU A 224 -12.62 -6.46 17.65
CA GLU A 224 -11.17 -6.58 17.47
C GLU A 224 -10.74 -8.05 17.34
N ILE A 225 -11.29 -8.93 18.18
CA ILE A 225 -11.09 -10.39 18.07
C ILE A 225 -11.64 -10.92 16.74
N ALA A 226 -12.83 -10.46 16.33
CA ALA A 226 -13.46 -10.85 15.08
C ALA A 226 -12.66 -10.39 13.84
N MET A 227 -12.02 -9.21 13.89
CA MET A 227 -11.10 -8.77 12.85
C MET A 227 -9.91 -9.72 12.72
N VAL A 228 -9.30 -10.12 13.84
CA VAL A 228 -8.19 -11.12 13.82
C VAL A 228 -8.68 -12.45 13.25
N MET A 229 -9.87 -12.92 13.62
CA MET A 229 -10.44 -14.15 13.04
C MET A 229 -10.63 -14.07 11.52
N ARG A 230 -11.11 -12.94 11.02
CA ARG A 230 -11.29 -12.71 9.58
C ARG A 230 -9.97 -12.80 8.85
N ASP A 231 -8.98 -12.04 9.30
CA ASP A 231 -7.76 -11.76 8.54
C ASP A 231 -6.64 -12.78 8.78
N VAL A 232 -6.67 -13.52 9.89
CA VAL A 232 -5.56 -14.42 10.28
C VAL A 232 -6.04 -15.86 10.52
N PRO A 233 -6.07 -16.71 9.47
CA PRO A 233 -6.55 -18.09 9.55
C PRO A 233 -5.91 -18.93 10.66
N SER A 234 -4.61 -18.76 10.88
CA SER A 234 -3.83 -19.52 11.88
C SER A 234 -4.25 -19.24 13.33
N LEU A 235 -4.90 -18.10 13.60
CA LEU A 235 -5.37 -17.73 14.94
C LEU A 235 -6.87 -18.00 15.16
N ARG A 236 -7.63 -18.36 14.12
CA ARG A 236 -9.10 -18.47 14.18
C ARG A 236 -9.62 -19.34 15.32
N LYS A 237 -8.99 -20.49 15.56
CA LYS A 237 -9.42 -21.42 16.61
C LYS A 237 -9.32 -20.82 18.00
N GLU A 238 -8.19 -20.17 18.30
CA GLU A 238 -7.99 -19.54 19.59
C GLU A 238 -8.87 -18.30 19.72
N ALA A 239 -8.89 -17.43 18.71
CA ALA A 239 -9.70 -16.23 18.69
C ALA A 239 -11.22 -16.55 18.82
N TRP A 240 -11.70 -17.63 18.21
CA TRP A 240 -13.07 -18.11 18.41
C TRP A 240 -13.35 -18.48 19.88
N SER A 241 -12.45 -19.22 20.52
CA SER A 241 -12.59 -19.56 21.95
C SER A 241 -12.65 -18.29 22.80
N ARG A 242 -11.76 -17.32 22.54
CA ARG A 242 -11.73 -16.03 23.27
C ARG A 242 -13.00 -15.22 23.06
N LEU A 243 -13.52 -15.19 21.83
CA LEU A 243 -14.76 -14.51 21.50
C LEU A 243 -15.93 -15.09 22.31
N LEU A 244 -16.04 -16.42 22.40
CA LEU A 244 -17.09 -17.07 23.19
C LEU A 244 -16.98 -16.78 24.69
N ASP A 245 -15.75 -16.73 25.22
CA ASP A 245 -15.49 -16.39 26.62
C ASP A 245 -15.82 -14.92 26.94
N ASN A 246 -15.72 -14.01 25.94
CA ASN A 246 -15.94 -12.57 26.07
C ASN A 246 -17.41 -12.13 25.87
N ASN A 247 -18.37 -12.95 26.28
CA ASN A 247 -19.81 -12.63 26.17
C ASN A 247 -20.19 -12.13 24.75
N VAL A 248 -19.86 -12.93 23.73
CA VAL A 248 -20.16 -12.63 22.32
C VAL A 248 -21.60 -12.14 22.15
N ARG A 249 -21.82 -11.11 21.34
CA ARG A 249 -23.16 -10.58 21.03
C ARG A 249 -23.66 -11.09 19.68
N ASN A 250 -24.94 -10.89 19.38
CA ASN A 250 -25.51 -11.36 18.11
C ASN A 250 -24.92 -10.64 16.89
N ASP A 251 -24.56 -9.36 17.02
CA ASP A 251 -23.87 -8.61 15.96
C ASP A 251 -22.49 -9.19 15.65
N ASP A 252 -21.71 -9.56 16.67
CA ASP A 252 -20.43 -10.25 16.51
C ASP A 252 -20.61 -11.59 15.77
N LEU A 253 -21.63 -12.39 16.15
CA LEU A 253 -21.91 -13.67 15.50
C LEU A 253 -22.31 -13.49 14.02
N ARG A 254 -23.11 -12.47 13.69
CA ARG A 254 -23.47 -12.14 12.29
C ARG A 254 -22.24 -11.73 11.48
N PHE A 255 -21.33 -10.99 12.09
CA PHE A 255 -20.06 -10.67 11.47
C PHE A 255 -19.27 -11.94 11.15
N ILE A 256 -19.12 -12.87 12.10
CA ILE A 256 -18.42 -14.15 11.88
C ILE A 256 -19.12 -14.99 10.79
N ILE A 257 -20.46 -15.09 10.82
CA ILE A 257 -21.25 -15.82 9.82
C ILE A 257 -20.99 -15.30 8.39
N SER A 258 -20.87 -13.98 8.22
CA SER A 258 -20.71 -13.37 6.91
C SER A 258 -19.24 -13.27 6.46
N GLN A 259 -18.29 -13.12 7.38
CA GLN A 259 -16.89 -12.79 7.06
C GLN A 259 -15.90 -13.94 7.28
N VAL A 260 -16.24 -14.95 8.09
CA VAL A 260 -15.30 -16.02 8.48
C VAL A 260 -15.87 -17.39 8.12
N LYS A 261 -15.74 -17.76 6.84
CA LYS A 261 -16.36 -18.96 6.25
C LYS A 261 -16.11 -20.25 7.03
N ASP A 262 -14.90 -20.46 7.54
CA ASP A 262 -14.56 -21.70 8.27
C ASP A 262 -15.23 -21.81 9.65
N TYR A 263 -15.78 -20.71 10.17
CA TYR A 263 -16.48 -20.63 11.46
C TYR A 263 -17.93 -20.20 11.31
N SER A 264 -18.43 -20.06 10.08
CA SER A 264 -19.76 -19.52 9.82
C SER A 264 -20.85 -20.46 10.33
N TYR A 265 -20.61 -21.77 10.26
CA TYR A 265 -21.55 -22.79 10.75
C TYR A 265 -21.62 -22.81 12.29
N GLU A 266 -20.47 -22.76 12.96
CA GLU A 266 -20.36 -22.69 14.42
C GLU A 266 -21.02 -21.42 14.95
N ALA A 267 -20.76 -20.28 14.31
CA ALA A 267 -21.38 -19.01 14.66
C ALA A 267 -22.89 -19.02 14.43
N TRP A 268 -23.37 -19.62 13.33
CA TRP A 268 -24.80 -19.82 13.09
C TRP A 268 -25.44 -20.68 14.18
N LYS A 269 -24.82 -21.79 14.59
CA LYS A 269 -25.34 -22.64 15.67
C LYS A 269 -25.49 -21.88 16.99
N VAL A 270 -24.48 -21.09 17.35
CA VAL A 270 -24.53 -20.27 18.58
C VAL A 270 -25.62 -19.21 18.48
N LEU A 271 -25.72 -18.51 17.34
CA LEU A 271 -26.74 -17.48 17.12
C LEU A 271 -28.15 -18.08 17.18
N ALA A 272 -28.40 -19.18 16.46
CA ALA A 272 -29.70 -19.83 16.40
C ALA A 272 -30.16 -20.35 17.78
N ALA A 273 -29.24 -20.85 18.60
CA ALA A 273 -29.55 -21.30 19.96
C ALA A 273 -29.97 -20.16 20.91
N ARG A 274 -29.62 -18.91 20.58
CA ARG A 274 -29.90 -17.71 21.40
C ARG A 274 -31.21 -17.00 21.08
N GLN A 275 -32.06 -17.60 20.25
CA GLN A 275 -33.32 -16.99 19.80
C GLN A 275 -33.07 -15.59 19.17
N PRO A 276 -32.43 -15.55 17.98
CA PRO A 276 -32.04 -14.29 17.33
C PRO A 276 -33.25 -13.41 17.03
N THR A 277 -33.06 -12.09 17.05
CA THR A 277 -34.12 -11.13 16.72
C THR A 277 -34.46 -11.16 15.21
N ASN A 278 -35.58 -10.56 14.82
CA ASN A 278 -35.89 -10.38 13.39
C ASN A 278 -34.79 -9.62 12.66
N TYR A 279 -34.23 -8.60 13.30
CA TYR A 279 -33.10 -7.83 12.78
C TYR A 279 -31.89 -8.73 12.52
N ASP A 280 -31.56 -9.63 13.46
CA ASP A 280 -30.47 -10.61 13.29
C ASP A 280 -30.71 -11.53 12.09
N LEU A 281 -31.91 -12.10 11.99
CA LEU A 281 -32.28 -13.03 10.95
C LEU A 281 -32.32 -12.38 9.56
N CYS A 282 -32.86 -11.15 9.45
CA CYS A 282 -32.85 -10.35 8.23
C CYS A 282 -31.43 -10.15 7.69
N HIS A 283 -30.47 -9.86 8.58
CA HIS A 283 -29.07 -9.70 8.21
C HIS A 283 -28.42 -11.02 7.79
N VAL A 284 -28.69 -12.14 8.47
CA VAL A 284 -28.18 -13.45 8.03
C VAL A 284 -28.75 -13.83 6.65
N ILE A 285 -30.05 -13.59 6.40
CA ILE A 285 -30.70 -13.84 5.11
C ILE A 285 -30.03 -13.05 3.99
N LYS A 286 -29.74 -11.77 4.26
CA LYS A 286 -29.06 -10.88 3.33
C LYS A 286 -27.62 -11.33 3.05
N ASP A 287 -26.84 -11.52 4.11
CA ASP A 287 -25.39 -11.57 4.02
C ASP A 287 -24.83 -13.01 3.91
N SER A 288 -25.64 -14.06 4.10
CA SER A 288 -25.20 -15.46 4.03
C SER A 288 -26.17 -16.34 3.23
N GLU A 289 -25.77 -16.72 2.01
CA GLU A 289 -26.54 -17.63 1.14
C GLU A 289 -26.74 -19.02 1.77
N GLU A 290 -25.70 -19.54 2.43
CA GLU A 290 -25.70 -20.89 3.02
C GLU A 290 -26.77 -21.05 4.12
N TYR A 291 -26.94 -20.03 4.98
CA TYR A 291 -27.90 -20.08 6.08
C TYR A 291 -29.22 -19.37 5.78
N ARG A 292 -29.34 -18.75 4.61
CA ARG A 292 -30.48 -17.93 4.19
C ARG A 292 -31.83 -18.62 4.40
N LYS A 293 -31.95 -19.87 3.95
CA LYS A 293 -33.19 -20.65 4.06
C LYS A 293 -33.57 -20.90 5.52
N ASN A 294 -32.61 -21.31 6.34
CA ASN A 294 -32.83 -21.59 7.76
C ASN A 294 -33.21 -20.31 8.53
N ALA A 295 -32.50 -19.22 8.26
CA ALA A 295 -32.78 -17.93 8.87
C ALA A 295 -34.18 -17.39 8.48
N TRP A 296 -34.62 -17.61 7.25
CA TRP A 296 -35.99 -17.29 6.82
C TRP A 296 -37.06 -18.12 7.52
N ASP A 297 -36.82 -19.42 7.69
CA ASP A 297 -37.75 -20.27 8.43
C ASP A 297 -37.87 -19.84 9.90
N MET A 298 -36.76 -19.44 10.53
CA MET A 298 -36.78 -18.84 11.87
C MET A 298 -37.50 -17.48 11.88
N LEU A 299 -37.27 -16.63 10.86
CA LEU A 299 -37.86 -15.29 10.79
C LEU A 299 -39.38 -15.37 10.76
N LYS A 300 -39.95 -16.27 9.95
CA LYS A 300 -41.41 -16.52 9.91
C LYS A 300 -41.96 -16.88 11.29
N ASN A 301 -41.26 -17.75 12.02
CA ASN A 301 -41.69 -18.19 13.34
C ASN A 301 -41.60 -17.07 14.40
N ASN A 302 -40.73 -16.09 14.18
CA ASN A 302 -40.57 -14.93 15.06
C ASN A 302 -41.57 -13.79 14.80
N LYS A 303 -42.59 -14.01 13.97
CA LYS A 303 -43.66 -13.03 13.65
C LYS A 303 -43.06 -11.71 13.14
N PRO A 304 -42.50 -11.70 11.92
CA PRO A 304 -41.80 -10.54 11.38
C PRO A 304 -42.73 -9.36 11.15
N THR A 305 -42.22 -8.15 11.31
CA THR A 305 -42.93 -6.92 10.95
C THR A 305 -42.97 -6.75 9.43
N LYS A 306 -43.82 -5.84 8.93
CA LYS A 306 -43.81 -5.48 7.50
C LYS A 306 -42.45 -4.97 7.05
N ASP A 307 -41.77 -4.20 7.90
CA ASP A 307 -40.46 -3.64 7.60
C ASP A 307 -39.38 -4.73 7.50
N ASP A 308 -39.43 -5.75 8.37
CA ASP A 308 -38.55 -6.92 8.28
C ASP A 308 -38.73 -7.65 6.93
N ILE A 309 -39.98 -7.86 6.51
CA ILE A 309 -40.28 -8.57 5.26
C ILE A 309 -39.86 -7.74 4.04
N HIS A 310 -40.13 -6.43 4.04
CA HIS A 310 -39.67 -5.52 2.99
C HIS A 310 -38.14 -5.45 2.91
N PHE A 311 -37.44 -5.50 4.05
CA PHE A 311 -35.98 -5.58 4.07
C PHE A 311 -35.48 -6.81 3.31
N VAL A 312 -36.06 -7.99 3.59
CA VAL A 312 -35.69 -9.23 2.88
C VAL A 312 -35.98 -9.11 1.38
N MET A 313 -37.16 -8.61 0.98
CA MET A 313 -37.52 -8.41 -0.44
C MET A 313 -36.56 -7.49 -1.18
N LYS A 314 -36.09 -6.43 -0.51
CA LYS A 314 -35.18 -5.44 -1.07
C LYS A 314 -33.79 -6.04 -1.35
N PHE A 315 -33.27 -6.84 -0.43
CA PHE A 315 -31.89 -7.31 -0.50
C PHE A 315 -31.74 -8.73 -1.04
N VAL A 316 -32.81 -9.53 -1.07
CA VAL A 316 -32.80 -10.93 -1.52
C VAL A 316 -33.96 -11.16 -2.49
N PRO A 317 -33.81 -10.79 -3.78
CA PRO A 317 -34.90 -10.83 -4.75
C PRO A 317 -35.52 -12.21 -4.96
N GLU A 318 -34.72 -13.27 -4.82
CA GLU A 318 -35.18 -14.67 -4.89
C GLU A 318 -36.23 -15.04 -3.83
N PHE A 319 -36.35 -14.25 -2.75
CA PHE A 319 -37.34 -14.48 -1.69
C PHE A 319 -38.58 -13.62 -1.86
N ARG A 320 -38.68 -12.81 -2.92
CA ARG A 320 -39.80 -11.89 -3.16
C ARG A 320 -41.16 -12.59 -3.10
N ASP A 321 -41.37 -13.64 -3.89
CA ASP A 321 -42.66 -14.35 -3.93
C ASP A 321 -43.03 -14.94 -2.55
N ARG A 322 -42.03 -15.46 -1.82
CA ARG A 322 -42.24 -16.01 -0.46
C ARG A 322 -42.58 -14.91 0.55
N ALA A 323 -41.97 -13.75 0.41
CA ALA A 323 -42.18 -12.60 1.27
C ALA A 323 -43.52 -11.91 1.01
N GLU A 324 -43.93 -11.77 -0.25
CA GLU A 324 -45.25 -11.26 -0.63
C GLU A 324 -46.38 -12.13 -0.06
N LYS A 325 -46.22 -13.45 -0.12
CA LYS A 325 -47.17 -14.38 0.50
C LYS A 325 -47.27 -14.18 2.02
N LEU A 326 -46.14 -14.03 2.71
CA LEU A 326 -46.11 -13.81 4.16
C LEU A 326 -46.73 -12.46 4.56
N LEU A 327 -46.53 -11.40 3.76
CA LEU A 327 -47.19 -10.10 3.96
C LEU A 327 -48.70 -10.22 3.87
N ALA A 328 -49.21 -10.91 2.84
CA ALA A 328 -50.65 -11.12 2.65
C ALA A 328 -51.29 -11.88 3.83
N GLU A 329 -50.61 -12.90 4.36
CA GLU A 329 -51.03 -13.66 5.54
C GLU A 329 -51.07 -12.76 6.81
N THR A 330 -50.06 -11.90 6.97
CA THR A 330 -49.97 -10.97 8.12
C THR A 330 -51.06 -9.90 8.08
N ASP A 331 -51.39 -9.40 6.89
CA ASP A 331 -52.47 -8.41 6.69
C ASP A 331 -53.86 -9.01 6.94
N PHE A 332 -54.08 -10.26 6.50
CA PHE A 332 -55.30 -10.99 6.76
C PHE A 332 -55.53 -11.22 8.26
N ASP A 333 -54.50 -11.64 9.00
CA ASP A 333 -54.57 -11.81 10.46
C ASP A 333 -54.84 -10.50 11.20
N THR A 334 -54.26 -9.40 10.72
CA THR A 334 -54.48 -8.06 11.29
C THR A 334 -55.93 -7.62 11.09
N MET A 335 -56.49 -7.81 9.90
CA MET A 335 -57.88 -7.49 9.61
C MET A 335 -58.86 -8.32 10.46
N ASN A 336 -58.61 -9.62 10.61
CA ASN A 336 -59.47 -10.50 11.42
C ASN A 336 -59.46 -10.13 12.91
N LYS A 337 -58.31 -9.69 13.46
CA LYS A 337 -58.25 -9.17 14.83
C LYS A 337 -59.07 -7.90 15.01
N ILE A 338 -59.03 -6.98 14.05
CA ILE A 338 -59.83 -5.75 14.08
C ILE A 338 -61.33 -6.08 14.04
N ILE A 339 -61.75 -6.99 13.16
CA ILE A 339 -63.16 -7.42 13.05
C ILE A 339 -63.68 -8.03 14.37
N ASN A 340 -62.85 -8.81 15.06
CA ASN A 340 -63.23 -9.43 16.34
C ASN A 340 -63.25 -8.46 17.53
N ILE A 341 -62.61 -7.30 17.44
CA ILE A 341 -62.70 -6.24 18.47
C ILE A 341 -63.95 -5.38 18.27
N ILE A 342 -64.47 -5.29 17.04
CA ILE A 342 -65.65 -4.49 16.68
C ILE A 342 -66.97 -5.26 16.92
N LYS A 343 -66.90 -6.59 17.10
CA LYS A 343 -68.02 -7.44 17.52
C LYS A 343 -68.05 -7.57 19.03
#